data_AF-A0A6V7XBM3-F1
#
_entry.id   AF-A0A6V7XBM3-F1
#
_cell.length_a   1.000
_cell.length_b   1.000
_cell.length_c   1.000
_cell.angle_alpha   90.00
_cell.angle_beta   90.00
_cell.angle_gamma   90.00
#
_symmetry.space_group_name_H-M   'P 1'
#
loop_
_entity.id
_entity.type
_entity.pdbx_description
1 polymer ?
#
loop_
_entity_poly.entity_id
_entity_poly.type
_entity_poly.pdbx_seq_one_letter_code
_entity_poly.pdbx_strand_id
1 'polypeptide(L)' 'MLVHMKEDCMKDLLRDYNVLERPVENHSHPVTVHLKVSLQQLIDVDEKNQIVHVNAWLDYLWNEL' A
#
# COMPACT_ATOMS: atom_id res chain seq x y z
N MET A 1 -13.56 19.40 -18.53
CA MET A 1 -14.78 18.64 -18.15
C MET A 1 -14.45 17.34 -17.40
N LEU A 2 -13.72 16.39 -18.00
CA LEU A 2 -13.38 15.11 -17.32
C LEU A 2 -12.47 15.23 -16.09
N VAL A 3 -11.60 16.25 -16.05
CA VAL A 3 -10.69 16.50 -14.90
C VAL A 3 -11.48 16.95 -13.67
N HIS A 4 -12.38 17.92 -13.82
CA HIS A 4 -13.21 18.42 -12.71
C HIS A 4 -14.12 17.32 -12.14
N MET A 5 -14.68 16.46 -12.99
CA MET A 5 -15.52 15.34 -12.52
C MET A 5 -14.75 14.33 -11.65
N LYS A 6 -13.44 14.12 -11.91
CA LYS A 6 -12.58 13.31 -11.04
C LYS A 6 -12.26 14.00 -9.72
N GLU A 7 -12.01 15.30 -9.77
CA GLU A 7 -11.71 16.11 -8.57
C GLU A 7 -12.90 16.16 -7.61
N ASP A 8 -14.11 16.32 -8.13
CA ASP A 8 -15.34 16.35 -7.32
C ASP A 8 -15.63 14.97 -6.71
N CYS A 9 -15.51 13.90 -7.50
CA CYS A 9 -15.67 12.53 -6.99
C CYS A 9 -14.64 12.17 -5.89
N MET A 10 -13.39 12.59 -6.05
CA MET A 10 -12.35 12.36 -5.05
C MET A 10 -12.62 13.13 -3.76
N LYS A 11 -13.10 14.38 -3.86
CA LYS A 11 -13.50 15.17 -2.69
C LYS A 11 -14.66 14.53 -1.93
N ASP A 12 -15.64 13.99 -2.64
CA ASP A 12 -16.78 13.31 -2.04
C ASP A 12 -16.36 12.02 -1.33
N LEU A 13 -15.48 11.20 -1.94
CA LEU A 13 -14.94 9.98 -1.34
C LEU A 13 -14.13 10.23 -0.07
N LEU A 14 -13.39 11.33 0.00
CA LEU A 14 -12.50 11.64 1.12
C LEU A 14 -13.14 12.49 2.22
N ARG A 15 -14.38 12.94 2.04
CA ARG A 15 -15.03 13.93 2.92
C ARG A 15 -15.09 13.51 4.39
N ASP A 16 -15.26 12.22 4.64
CA ASP A 16 -15.36 11.64 5.99
C ASP A 16 -14.39 10.46 6.19
N TYR A 17 -13.35 10.36 5.34
CA TYR A 17 -12.35 9.29 5.44
C TYR A 17 -11.31 9.60 6.52
N ASN A 18 -11.32 8.81 7.60
CA ASN A 18 -10.31 8.89 8.64
C ASN A 18 -9.10 8.00 8.32
N VAL A 19 -7.98 8.61 7.93
CA VAL A 19 -6.74 7.88 7.57
C VAL A 19 -6.13 7.06 8.71
N LEU A 20 -6.49 7.36 9.96
CA LEU A 20 -6.01 6.64 11.15
C LEU A 20 -6.89 5.43 11.49
N GLU A 21 -8.08 5.37 10.90
CA GLU A 21 -9.00 4.27 11.11
C GLU A 21 -8.77 3.19 10.07
N ARG A 22 -8.84 1.94 10.52
CA ARG A 22 -8.72 0.78 9.63
C ARG A 22 -9.95 0.75 8.74
N PRO A 23 -9.78 0.71 7.40
CA PRO A 23 -10.91 0.84 6.51
C PRO A 23 -11.64 -0.49 6.37
N VAL A 24 -12.53 -0.76 7.33
CA VAL A 24 -13.44 -1.89 7.34
C VAL A 24 -14.80 -1.44 7.83
N GLU A 25 -15.87 -1.98 7.23
CA GLU A 25 -17.22 -1.76 7.77
C GLU A 25 -17.39 -2.38 9.16
N ASN A 26 -16.64 -3.45 9.45
CA ASN A 26 -16.77 -4.19 10.70
C ASN A 26 -15.42 -4.40 11.39
N HIS A 27 -15.26 -3.76 12.55
CA HIS A 27 -14.05 -3.83 13.36
C HIS A 27 -13.67 -5.23 13.86
N SER A 28 -14.58 -6.20 13.85
CA SER A 28 -14.30 -7.59 14.22
C SER A 28 -13.63 -8.39 13.12
N HIS A 29 -13.68 -7.94 11.86
CA HIS A 29 -13.05 -8.64 10.73
C HIS A 29 -11.60 -8.21 10.56
N PRO A 30 -10.65 -9.11 10.24
CA PRO A 30 -9.28 -8.73 9.91
C PRO A 30 -9.18 -8.14 8.49
N VAL A 31 -8.23 -7.21 8.26
CA VAL A 31 -7.84 -6.81 6.89
C VAL A 31 -6.78 -7.77 6.39
N THR A 32 -7.03 -8.40 5.25
CA THR A 32 -6.02 -9.21 4.57
C THR A 32 -5.18 -8.31 3.67
N VAL A 33 -3.88 -8.24 3.93
CA VAL A 33 -2.93 -7.50 3.10
C VAL A 33 -2.07 -8.49 2.32
N HIS A 34 -2.13 -8.39 1.00
CA HIS A 34 -1.26 -9.12 0.10
C HIS A 34 -0.03 -8.28 -0.18
N LEU A 35 1.13 -8.79 0.23
CA LEU A 35 2.43 -8.21 -0.09
C LEU A 35 2.99 -8.90 -1.32
N LYS A 36 3.35 -8.09 -2.32
CA LYS A 36 4.17 -8.53 -3.45
C LYS A 36 5.50 -7.81 -3.39
N VAL A 37 6.57 -8.60 -3.44
CA VAL A 37 7.95 -8.09 -3.48
C VAL A 37 8.52 -8.37 -4.85
N SER A 38 8.97 -7.32 -5.54
CA SER A 38 9.63 -7.43 -6.83
C SER A 38 11.08 -6.98 -6.68
N LEU A 39 12.00 -7.94 -6.63
CA LEU A 39 13.43 -7.66 -6.56
C LEU A 39 13.90 -7.06 -7.90
N GLN A 40 14.48 -5.88 -7.84
CA GLN A 40 15.03 -5.21 -9.02
C GLN A 40 16.49 -5.58 -9.22
N GLN A 41 17.31 -5.39 -8.18
CA GLN A 41 18.77 -5.57 -8.24
C GLN A 41 19.34 -5.93 -6.87
N LEU A 42 20.48 -6.62 -6.88
CA LEU A 42 21.35 -6.79 -5.70
C LEU A 42 22.43 -5.71 -5.76
N ILE A 43 22.52 -4.89 -4.71
CA ILE A 43 23.42 -3.73 -4.63
C ILE A 43 24.77 -4.15 -4.04
N ASP A 44 24.75 -4.89 -2.94
CA ASP A 44 25.96 -5.33 -2.23
C ASP A 44 25.68 -6.56 -1.34
N VAL A 45 26.72 -7.36 -1.10
CA VAL A 45 26.68 -8.52 -0.19
C VAL A 45 27.84 -8.43 0.80
N ASP A 46 27.51 -8.32 2.08
CA ASP A 46 28.47 -8.48 3.17
C ASP A 46 28.37 -9.91 3.73
N GLU A 47 29.22 -10.79 3.23
CA GLU A 47 29.27 -12.19 3.65
C GLU A 47 29.78 -12.36 5.09
N LYS A 48 30.59 -11.43 5.60
CA LYS A 48 31.10 -11.53 6.98
C LYS A 48 30.00 -11.22 7.99
N ASN A 49 29.14 -10.24 7.66
CA ASN A 49 28.04 -9.83 8.52
C ASN A 49 26.70 -10.47 8.14
N GLN A 50 26.63 -11.25 7.06
CA GLN A 50 25.42 -11.90 6.53
C GLN A 50 24.32 -10.89 6.15
N ILE A 51 24.72 -9.77 5.54
CA ILE A 51 23.81 -8.69 5.12
C ILE A 51 23.80 -8.59 3.60
N VAL A 52 22.61 -8.48 3.01
CA VAL A 52 22.43 -8.24 1.57
C VAL A 52 21.66 -6.95 1.38
N HIS A 53 22.25 -6.02 0.64
CA HIS A 53 21.59 -4.79 0.23
C HIS A 53 20.94 -5.00 -1.14
N VAL A 54 19.64 -4.73 -1.26
CA VAL A 54 18.87 -4.91 -2.49
C VAL A 54 18.04 -3.68 -2.82
N ASN A 55 17.80 -3.47 -4.11
CA ASN A 55 16.75 -2.60 -4.60
C ASN A 55 15.52 -3.46 -4.92
N ALA A 56 14.38 -3.17 -4.30
CA ALA A 56 13.14 -3.90 -4.51
C ALA A 56 11.94 -2.96 -4.47
N TRP A 57 10.93 -3.29 -5.28
CA TRP A 57 9.61 -2.67 -5.20
C TRP A 57 8.73 -3.47 -4.27
N LEU A 58 7.98 -2.77 -3.42
CA LEU A 58 7.01 -3.34 -2.50
C LEU A 58 5.63 -2.86 -2.92
N ASP A 59 4.80 -3.80 -3.37
CA ASP A 59 3.42 -3.55 -3.71
C ASP A 59 2.54 -4.14 -2.61
N TYR A 60 1.68 -3.31 -2.03
CA TYR A 60 0.70 -3.70 -1.02
C TYR A 60 -0.68 -3.65 -1.64
N LEU A 61 -1.44 -4.73 -1.48
CA LEU A 61 -2.82 -4.82 -1.95
C LEU A 61 -3.70 -5.25 -0.78
N TRP A 62 -4.73 -4.47 -0.51
CA TRP A 62 -5.81 -4.85 0.40
C TRP A 62 -7.13 -4.55 -0.28
N ASN A 63 -8.10 -5.45 -0.12
CA ASN A 63 -9.47 -5.19 -0.53
C ASN A 63 -10.26 -4.75 0.70
N GLU A 64 -10.97 -3.65 0.54
CA GLU A 64 -12.09 -3.31 1.40
C GLU A 64 -13.26 -4.12 0.87
N LEU A 65 -13.55 -5.23 1.55
CA LEU A 65 -14.72 -6.07 1.28
C LEU A 65 -15.94 -5.46 1.96
#